data_AF-A0A7S2AAF8-F1
#
_entry.id   AF-A0A7S2AAF8-F1
#
_cell.length_a   1.000
_cell.length_b   1.000
_cell.length_c   1.000
_cell.angle_alpha   90.00
_cell.angle_beta   90.00
_cell.angle_gamma   90.00
#
_symmetry.space_group_name_H-M   'P 1'
#
loop_
_entity.id
_entity.type
_entity.pdbx_description
1 polymer ?
#
loop_
_entity_poly.entity_id
_entity_poly.type
_entity_poly.pdbx_seq_one_letter_code
_entity_poly.pdbx_strand_id
1 'polypeptide(L)'
;KTMQEIAIDKHIKLIDCPGIVFSPDTSPSDLVLRNCIKIEQLEDPIAPVEKLIKRCSRLQLLQIYKIPMFDDCKEFLNHIAHKIGRLGKGGVPNYDAAARKVLEDWISGKIA
;
A
#
# COMPACT_ATOMS: atom_id res chain seq x y z
N LYS A 1 -17.15 9.93 -10.29
CA LYS A 1 -16.63 9.78 -11.67
C LYS A 1 -17.73 9.16 -12.52
N THR A 2 -17.98 9.68 -13.71
CA THR A 2 -19.00 9.21 -14.66
C THR A 2 -18.32 8.65 -15.90
N MET A 3 -19.04 7.86 -16.71
CA MET A 3 -18.57 7.42 -18.03
C MET A 3 -18.28 8.65 -18.91
N GLN A 4 -17.21 8.57 -19.70
CA GLN A 4 -16.81 9.59 -20.67
C GLN A 4 -16.63 8.96 -22.04
N GLU A 5 -17.08 9.65 -23.09
CA GLU A 5 -16.91 9.24 -24.48
C GLU A 5 -16.07 10.31 -25.19
N ILE A 6 -14.96 9.90 -25.81
CA ILE A 6 -14.02 10.78 -26.51
C ILE A 6 -13.88 10.27 -27.94
N ALA A 7 -14.29 11.08 -28.91
CA ALA A 7 -14.06 10.76 -30.32
C ALA A 7 -12.58 10.96 -30.66
N ILE A 8 -11.93 9.92 -31.18
CA ILE A 8 -10.54 9.99 -31.66
C ILE A 8 -10.54 10.44 -33.12
N ASP A 9 -11.44 9.87 -33.93
CA ASP A 9 -11.70 10.30 -35.30
C ASP A 9 -13.18 10.06 -35.69
N LYS A 10 -13.51 10.14 -36.99
CA LYS A 10 -14.87 9.95 -37.51
C LYS A 10 -15.42 8.52 -37.34
N HIS A 11 -14.55 7.54 -37.15
CA HIS A 11 -14.88 6.12 -37.10
C HIS A 11 -14.56 5.47 -35.75
N ILE A 12 -13.73 6.10 -34.91
CA ILE A 12 -13.24 5.55 -33.64
C ILE A 12 -13.60 6.47 -32.48
N LYS A 13 -14.20 5.87 -31.46
CA LYS A 13 -14.49 6.52 -30.18
C LYS A 13 -13.94 5.69 -29.04
N LEU A 14 -13.33 6.36 -28.07
CA LEU A 14 -12.88 5.80 -26.81
C LEU A 14 -13.95 6.03 -25.75
N ILE A 15 -14.31 4.98 -25.02
CA ILE A 15 -15.20 5.06 -23.87
C ILE A 15 -14.37 4.76 -22.63
N ASP A 16 -14.27 5.74 -21.73
CA ASP A 16 -13.66 5.58 -20.40
C ASP A 16 -14.78 5.40 -19.35
N CYS A 17 -14.77 4.25 -18.69
CA CYS A 17 -15.72 3.89 -17.64
C CYS A 17 -15.00 3.78 -16.30
N PRO A 18 -15.66 4.12 -15.18
CA PRO A 18 -15.08 3.86 -13.87
C PRO A 18 -14.81 2.36 -13.68
N GLY A 19 -13.68 2.02 -13.04
CA GLY A 19 -13.33 0.64 -12.72
C GLY A 19 -14.33 -0.01 -11.75
N ILE A 20 -14.65 -1.27 -11.98
CA ILE A 20 -15.54 -2.07 -11.13
C ILE A 20 -14.72 -3.15 -10.44
N VAL A 21 -14.92 -3.31 -9.12
CA VAL A 21 -14.29 -4.36 -8.31
C VAL A 21 -15.38 -5.31 -7.83
N PHE A 22 -15.36 -6.55 -8.32
CA PHE A 22 -16.26 -7.61 -7.83
C PHE A 22 -15.61 -8.29 -6.64
N SER A 23 -16.14 -8.08 -5.43
CA SER A 23 -15.51 -8.57 -4.20
C SER A 23 -16.53 -8.89 -3.11
N PRO A 24 -17.34 -9.96 -3.27
CA PRO A 24 -18.31 -10.35 -2.24
C PRO A 24 -17.61 -10.76 -0.92
N ASP A 25 -16.41 -11.33 -0.98
CA ASP A 25 -15.70 -11.88 0.20
C ASP A 25 -14.23 -11.47 0.30
N THR A 26 -13.81 -10.36 -0.33
CA THR A 26 -12.40 -9.95 -0.31
C THR A 26 -12.09 -9.08 0.90
N SER A 27 -11.05 -9.43 1.65
CA SER A 27 -10.64 -8.65 2.82
C SER A 27 -10.18 -7.23 2.43
N PRO A 28 -10.38 -6.21 3.29
CA PRO A 28 -9.88 -4.85 3.04
C PRO A 28 -8.38 -4.81 2.73
N SER A 29 -7.60 -5.69 3.34
CA SER A 29 -6.17 -5.86 3.07
C SER A 29 -5.87 -6.26 1.63
N ASP A 30 -6.68 -7.13 1.03
CA ASP A 30 -6.47 -7.54 -0.35
C ASP A 30 -6.95 -6.47 -1.32
N LEU A 31 -7.98 -5.71 -0.95
CA LEU A 31 -8.48 -4.57 -1.75
C LEU A 31 -7.45 -3.43 -1.80
N VAL A 32 -6.82 -3.06 -0.68
CA VAL A 32 -5.81 -1.99 -0.70
C VAL A 32 -4.57 -2.40 -1.49
N LEU A 33 -4.13 -3.66 -1.36
CA LEU A 33 -2.96 -4.16 -2.10
C LEU A 33 -3.21 -4.25 -3.62
N ARG A 34 -4.48 -4.20 -4.05
CA ARG A 34 -4.90 -4.11 -5.47
C ARG A 34 -5.24 -2.68 -5.91
N ASN A 35 -4.97 -1.67 -5.07
CA ASN A 35 -5.33 -0.26 -5.31
C ASN A 35 -6.84 -0.03 -5.47
N CYS A 36 -7.68 -0.91 -4.91
CA CYS A 36 -9.14 -0.83 -5.02
C CYS A 36 -9.79 0.10 -3.98
N ILE A 37 -9.10 0.37 -2.87
CA ILE A 37 -9.53 1.29 -1.82
C ILE A 37 -8.38 2.20 -1.42
N LYS A 38 -8.69 3.36 -0.86
CA LYS A 38 -7.67 4.32 -0.42
C LYS A 38 -7.10 3.93 0.94
N ILE A 39 -5.83 4.24 1.18
CA ILE A 39 -5.15 3.92 2.45
C ILE A 39 -5.84 4.63 3.62
N GLU A 40 -6.34 5.86 3.43
CA GLU A 40 -6.99 6.63 4.50
C GLU A 40 -8.29 5.98 5.02
N GLN A 41 -8.88 5.07 4.24
CA GLN A 41 -10.11 4.35 4.62
C GLN A 41 -9.82 3.10 5.46
N LEU A 42 -8.54 2.74 5.65
CA LEU A 42 -8.16 1.60 6.47
C LEU A 42 -8.16 1.97 7.96
N GLU A 43 -8.93 1.22 8.74
CA GLU A 43 -8.88 1.23 10.20
C GLU A 43 -7.60 0.55 10.70
N ASP A 44 -7.19 -0.55 10.07
CA ASP A 44 -5.97 -1.29 10.37
C ASP A 44 -5.04 -1.36 9.15
N PRO A 45 -4.05 -0.46 9.02
CA PRO A 45 -3.06 -0.51 7.95
C PRO A 45 -1.96 -1.55 8.18
N ILE A 46 -1.86 -2.16 9.36
CA ILE A 46 -0.80 -3.14 9.69
C ILE A 46 -1.11 -4.49 9.04
N ALA A 47 -2.35 -4.99 9.13
CA ALA A 47 -2.74 -6.27 8.51
C ALA A 47 -2.44 -6.37 6.99
N PRO A 48 -2.68 -5.35 6.16
CA PRO A 48 -2.23 -5.34 4.77
C PRO A 48 -0.70 -5.41 4.62
N VAL A 49 0.07 -4.74 5.48
CA VAL A 49 1.54 -4.81 5.44
C VAL A 49 2.03 -6.21 5.83
N GLU A 50 1.41 -6.87 6.80
CA GLU A 50 1.74 -8.26 7.15
C GLU A 50 1.55 -9.21 5.95
N LYS A 51 0.50 -9.00 5.15
CA LYS A 51 0.30 -9.74 3.89
C LYS A 51 1.32 -9.35 2.84
N LEU A 52 1.65 -8.07 2.73
CA LEU A 52 2.64 -7.53 1.78
C LEU A 52 4.02 -8.15 1.98
N ILE A 53 4.55 -8.12 3.20
CA ILE A 53 5.91 -8.62 3.49
C ILE A 53 6.05 -10.13 3.26
N LYS A 54 4.94 -10.88 3.31
CA LYS A 54 4.89 -12.30 2.96
C LYS A 54 4.92 -12.53 1.44
N ARG A 55 4.54 -11.55 0.63
CA ARG A 55 4.55 -11.61 -0.84
C ARG A 55 5.86 -11.09 -1.44
N CYS A 56 6.55 -10.18 -0.76
CA CYS A 56 7.76 -9.54 -1.25
C CYS A 56 9.03 -10.28 -0.77
N SER A 57 10.13 -10.19 -1.54
CA SER A 57 11.42 -10.68 -1.06
C SER A 57 11.92 -9.83 0.10
N ARG A 58 12.23 -10.47 1.24
CA ARG A 58 12.83 -9.79 2.39
C ARG A 58 14.09 -9.03 2.00
N LEU A 59 14.98 -9.64 1.20
CA LEU A 59 16.22 -8.99 0.76
C LEU A 59 15.97 -7.70 -0.03
N GLN A 60 14.96 -7.68 -0.90
CA GLN A 60 14.58 -6.47 -1.63
C GLN A 60 14.09 -5.38 -0.66
N LEU A 61 13.25 -5.73 0.32
CA LEU A 61 12.76 -4.79 1.33
C LEU A 61 13.91 -4.18 2.14
N LEU A 62 14.90 -4.99 2.54
CA LEU A 62 16.10 -4.51 3.24
C LEU A 62 16.90 -3.52 2.40
N GLN A 63 17.07 -3.79 1.10
CA GLN A 63 17.80 -2.92 0.19
C GLN A 63 17.06 -1.61 -0.09
N ILE A 64 15.76 -1.67 -0.39
CA ILE A 64 14.91 -0.51 -0.66
C ILE A 64 14.86 0.40 0.56
N TYR A 65 14.61 -0.18 1.73
CA TYR A 65 14.46 0.56 2.96
C TYR A 65 15.77 0.79 3.69
N LYS A 66 16.91 0.22 3.27
CA LYS A 66 18.21 0.30 3.97
C LYS A 66 18.06 0.13 5.48
N ILE A 67 17.39 -0.95 5.87
CA ILE A 67 17.13 -1.32 7.27
C ILE A 67 17.85 -2.62 7.62
N PRO A 68 18.09 -2.90 8.91
CA PRO A 68 18.58 -4.20 9.36
C PRO A 68 17.61 -5.33 9.03
N MET A 69 18.10 -6.57 9.12
CA MET A 69 17.24 -7.76 9.04
C MET A 69 16.13 -7.67 10.08
N PHE A 70 14.95 -8.19 9.71
CA PHE A 70 13.78 -8.26 10.56
C PHE A 70 13.14 -9.64 10.42
N ASP A 71 12.55 -10.13 11.51
CA ASP A 71 11.90 -11.43 11.56
C ASP A 71 10.39 -11.32 11.30
N ASP A 72 9.77 -10.28 11.86
CA ASP A 72 8.31 -10.06 11.81
C ASP A 72 7.91 -8.66 11.31
N CYS A 73 6.60 -8.47 11.11
CA CYS A 73 6.06 -7.20 10.63
C CYS A 73 6.25 -6.06 11.63
N LYS A 74 6.25 -6.36 12.93
CA LYS A 74 6.36 -5.34 13.97
C LYS A 74 7.78 -4.77 14.01
N GLU A 75 8.79 -5.63 13.91
CA GLU A 75 10.19 -5.23 13.79
C GLU A 75 10.46 -4.48 12.49
N PHE A 76 9.90 -4.95 11.37
CA PHE A 76 9.96 -4.22 10.11
C PHE A 76 9.41 -2.80 10.27
N LEU A 77 8.18 -2.65 10.78
CA LEU A 77 7.54 -1.35 10.98
C LEU A 77 8.27 -0.49 12.02
N ASN A 78 8.91 -1.10 13.01
CA ASN A 78 9.76 -0.40 13.97
C ASN A 78 10.94 0.29 13.25
N HIS A 79 11.67 -0.46 12.41
CA HIS A 79 12.76 0.11 11.61
C HIS A 79 12.28 1.21 10.67
N ILE A 80 11.13 1.02 10.02
CA ILE A 80 10.54 2.04 9.17
C ILE A 80 10.20 3.29 9.99
N ALA A 81 9.48 3.16 11.11
CA ALA A 81 9.06 4.28 11.96
C ALA A 81 10.25 5.13 12.42
N HIS A 82 11.35 4.50 12.87
CA HIS A 82 12.59 5.18 13.20
C HIS A 82 13.20 5.90 11.99
N LYS A 83 13.23 5.24 10.84
CA LYS A 83 13.80 5.81 9.62
C LYS A 83 13.04 7.03 9.09
N ILE A 84 11.71 7.03 9.16
CA ILE A 84 10.88 8.14 8.69
C ILE A 84 10.59 9.18 9.79
N GLY A 85 11.13 9.01 10.99
CA GLY A 85 10.94 9.92 12.12
C GLY A 85 9.51 9.95 12.66
N ARG A 86 8.70 8.90 12.42
CA ARG A 86 7.32 8.80 12.92
C ARG A 86 7.35 8.13 14.29
N LEU A 87 7.79 8.89 15.28
CA LEU A 87 7.85 8.48 16.67
C LEU A 87 6.89 9.33 17.51
N GLY A 88 6.23 8.70 18.47
CA GLY A 88 5.42 9.35 19.49
C GLY A 88 6.26 9.86 20.66
N LYS A 89 5.58 10.25 21.74
CA LYS A 89 6.22 10.71 22.98
C LYS A 89 7.14 9.61 23.54
N GLY A 90 8.32 10.00 23.98
CA GLY A 90 9.32 9.07 24.52
C GLY A 90 10.01 8.18 23.48
N GLY A 91 9.90 8.52 22.17
CA GLY A 91 10.54 7.75 21.11
C GLY A 91 9.80 6.47 20.73
N VAL A 92 8.56 6.29 21.18
CA VAL A 92 7.75 5.12 20.86
C VAL A 92 7.40 5.10 19.37
N PRO A 93 7.70 4.02 18.62
CA PRO A 93 7.37 3.93 17.20
C PRO A 93 5.87 4.08 16.90
N ASN A 94 5.51 4.91 15.92
CA ASN A 94 4.15 4.97 15.39
C ASN A 94 3.99 3.97 14.24
N TYR A 95 3.51 2.76 14.59
CA TYR A 95 3.34 1.67 13.64
C TYR A 95 2.27 1.95 12.57
N ASP A 96 1.18 2.65 12.93
CA ASP A 96 0.12 3.02 11.97
C ASP A 96 0.68 3.93 10.86
N ALA A 97 1.39 4.99 11.24
CA ALA A 97 2.01 5.91 10.29
C ALA A 97 3.09 5.22 9.43
N ALA A 98 3.88 4.31 10.03
CA ALA A 98 4.85 3.52 9.29
C ALA A 98 4.18 2.57 8.29
N ALA A 99 3.09 1.90 8.70
CA ALA A 99 2.35 0.97 7.84
C ALA A 99 1.71 1.70 6.66
N ARG A 100 1.06 2.85 6.89
CA ARG A 100 0.53 3.69 5.81
C ARG A 100 1.63 4.10 4.83
N LYS A 101 2.82 4.46 5.33
CA LYS A 101 3.94 4.82 4.47
C LYS A 101 4.43 3.66 3.59
N VAL A 102 4.47 2.45 4.15
CA VAL A 102 4.83 1.24 3.38
C VAL A 102 3.77 0.95 2.31
N LEU A 103 2.49 1.10 2.63
CA LEU A 103 1.42 0.94 1.66
C LEU A 103 1.51 1.98 0.54
N GLU A 104 1.78 3.25 0.83
CA GLU A 104 2.02 4.27 -0.21
C GLU A 104 3.17 3.89 -1.14
N ASP A 105 4.26 3.35 -0.57
CA ASP A 105 5.42 2.90 -1.34
C ASP A 105 5.07 1.68 -2.22
N TRP A 106 4.17 0.81 -1.79
CA TRP A 106 3.61 -0.26 -2.62
C TRP A 106 2.74 0.29 -3.76
N ILE A 107 1.78 1.17 -3.45
CA ILE A 107 0.86 1.76 -4.44
C ILE A 107 1.62 2.54 -5.52
N SER A 108 2.69 3.23 -5.14
CA SER A 108 3.54 3.99 -6.08
C SER A 108 4.49 3.12 -6.90
N GLY A 109 4.56 1.81 -6.65
CA GLY A 109 5.41 0.87 -7.37
C GLY A 109 6.89 0.88 -6.93
N LYS A 110 7.21 1.50 -5.78
CA LYS A 110 8.57 1.47 -5.23
C LYS A 110 8.94 0.09 -4.69
N ILE A 111 7.94 -0.65 -4.18
CA ILE A 111 8.07 -2.05 -3.77
C ILE A 111 7.45 -2.89 -4.90
N ALA A 112 8.24 -3.78 -5.52
CA ALA A 112 7.82 -4.64 -6.63
C ALA A 112 8.47 -6.01 -6.53
#